data_AF-A0A074LPY7-F1
#
_entry.id   AF-A0A074LPY7-F1
#
_cell.length_a   1.000
_cell.length_b   1.000
_cell.length_c   1.000
_cell.angle_alpha   90.00
_cell.angle_beta   90.00
_cell.angle_gamma   90.00
#
_symmetry.space_group_name_H-M   'P 1'
#
loop_
_entity.id
_entity.type
_entity.pdbx_description
1 polymer ?
#
loop_
_entity_poly.entity_id
_entity_poly.type
_entity_poly.pdbx_seq_one_letter_code
_entity_poly.pdbx_strand_id
1 'polypeptide(L)'
;MFTKTASRFLSGILLSCALLAPNPASAQTASPITVEIDGFAQTFDQPPIIVHDRALVPLRAIFEALGARVSWDESTQTVTAVKGTATIKLQIGAATAYRNGEALPLDVPAQVQNDRSLIPVRFVSEALGARVYWHEDTQTVDVRTPGVAKHYDAPPAMKLDTSKDYTAVVDTNKGTFKIHLDLQDAPLTVNNFVFLARDHYYDHVKFHRIIQSFMIQTGDPTGTGSGGPGYRFQDELRPKTHYAPGVVAMANAGPNTNGSQFFIGTGDAVENLDQAPYYTVFGEVSDGMDVVEAIAATPVAESPYGELSSPTEDVVINTITIEEK
;
A
#
# COMPACT_ATOMS: atom_id res chain seq x y z
N MET A 1 33.24 -58.47 72.86
CA MET A 1 32.24 -58.28 71.78
C MET A 1 32.24 -56.80 71.42
N PHE A 2 32.71 -56.47 70.21
CA PHE A 2 32.64 -55.20 69.46
C PHE A 2 32.85 -53.82 70.16
N THR A 3 34.10 -53.34 70.04
CA THR A 3 34.61 -52.02 69.63
C THR A 3 33.76 -50.73 69.55
N LYS A 4 34.36 -49.66 70.12
CA LYS A 4 34.74 -48.34 69.54
C LYS A 4 34.00 -47.05 69.96
N THR A 5 34.85 -46.11 70.38
CA THR A 5 34.77 -44.67 70.66
C THR A 5 34.59 -43.81 69.39
N ALA A 6 33.88 -42.67 69.48
CA ALA A 6 34.12 -41.39 68.75
C ALA A 6 32.99 -40.39 69.12
N SER A 7 33.24 -39.24 69.76
CA SER A 7 33.81 -37.97 69.29
C SER A 7 32.87 -37.11 68.40
N ARG A 8 32.66 -35.89 68.89
CA ARG A 8 31.84 -34.78 68.38
C ARG A 8 32.22 -34.33 66.97
N PHE A 9 31.24 -33.82 66.21
CA PHE A 9 31.48 -32.83 65.15
C PHE A 9 30.41 -31.72 65.18
N LEU A 10 30.92 -30.48 65.11
CA LEU A 10 30.20 -29.21 65.03
C LEU A 10 29.46 -29.09 63.69
N SER A 11 28.20 -28.62 63.72
CA SER A 11 27.52 -28.08 62.53
C SER A 11 28.01 -26.65 62.26
N GLY A 12 28.73 -26.48 61.15
CA GLY A 12 28.99 -25.17 60.54
C GLY A 12 27.91 -24.87 59.50
N ILE A 13 27.18 -23.77 59.69
CA ILE A 13 26.22 -23.24 58.71
C ILE A 13 27.02 -22.45 57.67
N LEU A 14 27.08 -22.97 56.43
CA LEU A 14 27.62 -22.28 55.26
C LEU A 14 26.55 -21.34 54.71
N LEU A 15 26.75 -20.03 54.89
CA LEU A 15 25.95 -18.98 54.27
C LEU A 15 26.37 -18.86 52.79
N SER A 16 25.64 -19.54 51.91
CA SER A 16 25.76 -19.44 50.46
C SER A 16 25.26 -18.06 50.00
N CYS A 17 26.19 -17.17 49.68
CA CYS A 17 25.89 -15.88 49.05
C CYS A 17 25.72 -16.13 47.55
N ALA A 18 24.48 -16.32 47.09
CA ALA A 18 24.16 -16.44 45.68
C ALA A 18 24.31 -15.08 45.00
N LEU A 19 25.43 -14.90 44.27
CA LEU A 19 25.59 -13.83 43.29
C LEU A 19 24.52 -14.01 42.21
N LEU A 20 23.48 -13.19 42.25
CA LEU A 20 22.57 -13.00 41.13
C LEU A 20 23.38 -12.35 39.99
N ALA A 21 23.82 -13.17 39.03
CA ALA A 21 24.32 -12.66 37.77
C ALA A 21 23.19 -11.88 37.09
N PRO A 22 23.43 -10.67 36.55
CA PRO A 22 22.43 -10.00 35.73
C PRO A 22 22.11 -10.90 34.53
N ASN A 23 20.81 -11.22 34.36
CA ASN A 23 20.33 -11.83 33.13
C ASN A 23 20.81 -10.96 31.96
N PRO A 24 21.51 -11.51 30.95
CA PRO A 24 21.72 -10.77 29.72
C PRO A 24 20.32 -10.59 29.13
N ALA A 25 19.77 -9.38 29.25
CA ALA A 25 18.66 -8.96 28.41
C ALA A 25 19.11 -9.25 26.98
N SER A 26 18.43 -10.18 26.29
CA SER A 26 18.72 -10.38 24.87
C SER A 26 18.43 -9.05 24.20
N ALA A 27 19.48 -8.36 23.74
CA ALA A 27 19.33 -7.28 22.81
C ALA A 27 18.72 -7.90 21.56
N GLN A 28 17.40 -7.81 21.44
CA GLN A 28 16.68 -8.19 20.24
C GLN A 28 17.10 -7.15 19.21
N THR A 29 18.05 -7.50 18.35
CA THR A 29 18.47 -6.65 17.23
C THR A 29 17.23 -6.32 16.43
N ALA A 30 16.86 -5.04 16.40
CA ALA A 30 15.74 -4.57 15.60
C ALA A 30 15.92 -5.07 14.16
N SER A 31 14.85 -5.60 13.57
CA SER A 31 14.88 -6.06 12.18
C SER A 31 15.36 -4.93 11.27
N PRO A 32 16.19 -5.21 10.26
CA PRO A 32 16.64 -4.19 9.34
C PRO A 32 15.44 -3.57 8.61
N ILE A 33 15.49 -2.25 8.43
CA ILE A 33 14.45 -1.51 7.71
C ILE A 33 14.60 -1.79 6.22
N THR A 34 13.52 -2.20 5.58
CA THR A 34 13.44 -2.33 4.12
C THR A 34 12.83 -1.07 3.52
N VAL A 35 13.31 -0.64 2.36
CA VAL A 35 12.67 0.40 1.56
C VAL A 35 12.26 -0.21 0.23
N GLU A 36 11.00 -0.08 -0.13
CA GLU A 36 10.46 -0.49 -1.42
C GLU A 36 10.00 0.74 -2.19
N ILE A 37 10.19 0.73 -3.52
CA ILE A 37 9.64 1.72 -4.43
C ILE A 37 8.83 0.95 -5.46
N ASP A 38 7.51 1.21 -5.51
CA ASP A 38 6.59 0.58 -6.45
C ASP A 38 6.64 -0.97 -6.43
N GLY A 39 6.91 -1.55 -5.25
CA GLY A 39 7.05 -3.00 -5.03
C GLY A 39 8.46 -3.56 -5.20
N PHE A 40 9.44 -2.74 -5.61
CA PHE A 40 10.82 -3.17 -5.78
C PHE A 40 11.67 -2.77 -4.58
N ALA A 41 12.24 -3.76 -3.90
CA ALA A 41 13.17 -3.55 -2.79
C ALA A 41 14.42 -2.80 -3.25
N GLN A 42 14.76 -1.73 -2.52
CA GLN A 42 15.94 -0.91 -2.76
C GLN A 42 17.11 -1.43 -1.94
N THR A 43 18.30 -1.42 -2.55
CA THR A 43 19.54 -1.73 -1.84
C THR A 43 20.37 -0.48 -1.70
N PHE A 44 20.96 -0.31 -0.52
CA PHE A 44 21.78 0.86 -0.18
C PHE A 44 23.13 0.40 0.32
N ASP A 45 24.18 1.16 -0.03
CA ASP A 45 25.52 0.93 0.48
C ASP A 45 25.65 1.25 1.97
N GLN A 46 24.84 2.19 2.46
CA GLN A 46 24.58 2.43 3.87
C GLN A 46 23.13 2.04 4.20
N PRO A 47 22.90 1.10 5.13
CA PRO A 47 21.55 0.70 5.52
C PRO A 47 20.71 1.88 6.02
N PRO A 48 19.38 1.87 5.78
CA PRO A 48 18.48 2.84 6.40
C PRO A 48 18.53 2.75 7.92
N ILE A 49 18.25 3.87 8.60
CA ILE A 49 18.22 3.96 10.07
C ILE A 49 16.93 4.66 10.53
N ILE A 50 16.48 4.41 11.76
CA ILE A 50 15.46 5.24 12.41
C ILE A 50 16.14 6.30 13.27
N VAL A 51 15.74 7.56 13.08
CA VAL A 51 16.04 8.67 14.00
C VAL A 51 14.75 9.41 14.32
N HIS A 52 14.37 9.50 15.61
CA HIS A 52 13.12 10.13 16.05
C HIS A 52 11.89 9.66 15.27
N ASP A 53 11.71 8.35 15.14
CA ASP A 53 10.59 7.74 14.40
C ASP A 53 10.51 8.17 12.92
N ARG A 54 11.66 8.49 12.32
CA ARG A 54 11.80 8.74 10.89
C ARG A 54 12.85 7.81 10.30
N ALA A 55 12.48 7.14 9.22
CA ALA A 55 13.42 6.38 8.41
C ALA A 55 14.28 7.33 7.58
N LEU A 56 15.58 7.26 7.80
CA LEU A 56 16.61 8.00 7.10
C LEU A 56 17.33 7.06 6.12
N VAL A 57 17.47 7.50 4.87
CA VAL A 57 18.05 6.73 3.77
C VAL A 57 19.18 7.50 3.09
N PRO A 58 20.12 6.84 2.40
CA PRO A 58 21.16 7.52 1.61
C PRO A 58 20.54 8.40 0.53
N LEU A 59 20.84 9.70 0.63
CA LEU A 59 20.18 10.75 -0.13
C LEU A 59 20.23 10.51 -1.63
N ARG A 60 21.42 10.28 -2.19
CA ARG A 60 21.59 10.13 -3.64
C ARG A 60 20.79 8.95 -4.19
N ALA A 61 20.87 7.80 -3.52
CA ALA A 61 20.25 6.57 -3.95
C ALA A 61 18.73 6.71 -4.04
N ILE A 62 18.08 7.31 -3.03
CA ILE A 62 16.62 7.47 -3.05
C ILE A 62 16.13 8.46 -4.12
N PHE A 63 16.85 9.56 -4.35
CA PHE A 63 16.50 10.52 -5.40
C PHE A 63 16.65 9.89 -6.80
N GLU A 64 17.74 9.19 -7.05
CA GLU A 64 17.99 8.52 -8.33
C GLU A 64 17.01 7.37 -8.57
N ALA A 65 16.70 6.58 -7.55
CA ALA A 65 15.70 5.51 -7.63
C ALA A 65 14.29 6.04 -7.95
N LEU A 66 13.95 7.25 -7.51
CA LEU A 66 12.71 7.94 -7.87
C LEU A 66 12.78 8.69 -9.21
N GLY A 67 13.87 8.51 -9.97
CA GLY A 67 14.05 9.06 -11.32
C GLY A 67 14.56 10.50 -11.37
N ALA A 68 15.04 11.06 -10.25
CA ALA A 68 15.65 12.39 -10.22
C ALA A 68 17.14 12.34 -10.60
N ARG A 69 17.63 13.38 -11.29
CA ARG A 69 19.07 13.59 -11.49
C ARG A 69 19.63 14.39 -10.32
N VAL A 70 20.74 13.93 -9.74
CA VAL A 70 21.31 14.53 -8.52
C VAL A 70 22.69 15.14 -8.79
N SER A 71 22.84 16.43 -8.52
CA SER A 71 24.12 17.15 -8.51
C SER A 71 24.50 17.61 -7.10
N TRP A 72 25.81 17.77 -6.89
CA TRP A 72 26.41 18.21 -5.62
C TRP A 72 27.21 19.49 -5.86
N ASP A 73 27.00 20.49 -5.02
CA ASP A 73 27.83 21.68 -4.92
C ASP A 73 28.67 21.58 -3.64
N GLU A 74 29.98 21.39 -3.82
CA GLU A 74 30.93 21.23 -2.73
C GLU A 74 31.14 22.52 -1.92
N SER A 75 31.06 23.69 -2.58
CA SER A 75 31.32 24.98 -1.93
C SER A 75 30.24 25.36 -0.92
N THR A 76 29.01 24.94 -1.19
CA THR A 76 27.84 25.22 -0.34
C THR A 76 27.34 23.99 0.41
N GLN A 77 27.92 22.81 0.16
CA GLN A 77 27.45 21.52 0.65
C GLN A 77 25.96 21.28 0.31
N THR A 78 25.58 21.63 -0.92
CA THR A 78 24.19 21.59 -1.38
C THR A 78 23.98 20.45 -2.37
N VAL A 79 22.97 19.63 -2.11
CA VAL A 79 22.42 18.69 -3.08
C VAL A 79 21.32 19.39 -3.88
N THR A 80 21.36 19.25 -5.20
CA THR A 80 20.24 19.61 -6.09
C THR A 80 19.74 18.36 -6.80
N ALA A 81 18.46 18.05 -6.67
CA ALA A 81 17.80 16.96 -7.39
C ALA A 81 16.73 17.52 -8.34
N VAL A 82 16.70 17.01 -9.57
CA VAL A 82 15.77 17.48 -10.62
C VAL A 82 15.00 16.30 -11.22
N LYS A 83 13.66 16.38 -11.23
CA LYS A 83 12.76 15.43 -11.88
C LYS A 83 11.67 16.19 -12.64
N GLY A 84 11.68 16.13 -13.97
CA GLY A 84 10.77 16.93 -14.79
C GLY A 84 10.94 18.43 -14.51
N THR A 85 9.87 19.09 -14.05
CA THR A 85 9.87 20.51 -13.64
C THR A 85 10.18 20.70 -12.16
N ALA A 86 10.22 19.64 -11.35
CA ALA A 86 10.51 19.72 -9.94
C ALA A 86 12.02 19.83 -9.70
N THR A 87 12.44 20.85 -8.96
CA THR A 87 13.81 21.04 -8.48
C THR A 87 13.81 21.08 -6.96
N ILE A 88 14.53 20.15 -6.34
CA ILE A 88 14.74 20.10 -4.89
C ILE A 88 16.17 20.54 -4.58
N LYS A 89 16.34 21.49 -3.66
CA LYS A 89 17.63 21.92 -3.14
C LYS A 89 17.69 21.71 -1.65
N LEU A 90 18.77 21.08 -1.17
CA LEU A 90 19.00 20.84 0.24
C LEU A 90 20.47 21.03 0.58
N GLN A 91 20.74 21.89 1.55
CA GLN A 91 22.06 22.00 2.16
C GLN A 91 22.18 21.00 3.32
N ILE A 92 23.29 20.26 3.40
CA ILE A 92 23.51 19.29 4.48
C ILE A 92 23.51 20.00 5.84
N GLY A 93 22.82 19.40 6.82
CA GLY A 93 22.64 19.97 8.16
C GLY A 93 21.56 21.06 8.26
N ALA A 94 20.99 21.54 7.14
CA ALA A 94 19.86 22.44 7.17
C ALA A 94 18.58 21.69 7.60
N ALA A 95 17.73 22.37 8.38
CA ALA A 95 16.39 21.90 8.72
C ALA A 95 15.34 22.24 7.65
N THR A 96 15.76 22.89 6.56
CA THR A 96 14.87 23.36 5.49
C THR A 96 15.49 23.03 4.14
N ALA A 97 14.70 22.37 3.29
CA ALA A 97 14.98 22.22 1.87
C ALA A 97 14.13 23.20 1.07
N TYR A 98 14.32 23.24 -0.25
CA TYR A 98 13.52 24.07 -1.14
C TYR A 98 13.01 23.25 -2.32
N ARG A 99 11.71 23.33 -2.61
CA ARG A 99 11.08 22.76 -3.81
C ARG A 99 10.67 23.89 -4.73
N ASN A 100 11.25 23.97 -5.92
CA ASN A 100 11.00 25.05 -6.88
C ASN A 100 11.18 26.47 -6.30
N GLY A 101 12.03 26.60 -5.27
CA GLY A 101 12.26 27.86 -4.55
C GLY A 101 11.39 28.08 -3.30
N GLU A 102 10.35 27.27 -3.10
CA GLU A 102 9.52 27.33 -1.89
C GLU A 102 10.15 26.51 -0.76
N ALA A 103 10.13 27.06 0.46
CA ALA A 103 10.71 26.42 1.63
C ALA A 103 9.89 25.20 2.06
N LEU A 104 10.57 24.08 2.27
CA LEU A 104 10.01 22.81 2.71
C LEU A 104 10.76 22.34 3.98
N PRO A 105 10.16 22.49 5.18
CA PRO A 105 10.82 22.09 6.41
C PRO A 105 11.01 20.57 6.49
N LEU A 106 12.08 20.16 7.15
CA LEU A 106 12.41 18.77 7.44
C LEU A 106 12.05 18.47 8.90
N ASP A 107 11.26 17.42 9.13
CA ASP A 107 10.99 16.91 10.48
C ASP A 107 12.28 16.52 11.23
N VAL A 108 13.24 15.97 10.48
CA VAL A 108 14.59 15.63 10.96
C VAL A 108 15.59 16.16 9.93
N PRO A 109 16.56 17.01 10.35
CA PRO A 109 17.60 17.50 9.45
C PRO A 109 18.37 16.36 8.80
N ALA A 110 18.90 16.59 7.60
CA ALA A 110 19.81 15.63 6.98
C ALA A 110 21.07 15.46 7.82
N GLN A 111 21.50 14.21 8.00
CA GLN A 111 22.63 13.84 8.86
C GLN A 111 23.73 13.19 8.04
N VAL A 112 24.97 13.23 8.53
CA VAL A 112 26.08 12.47 7.95
C VAL A 112 26.42 11.31 8.86
N GLN A 113 26.40 10.09 8.31
CA GLN A 113 26.86 8.89 9.00
C GLN A 113 27.70 8.07 8.02
N ASN A 114 28.88 7.61 8.45
CA ASN A 114 29.80 6.81 7.62
C ASN A 114 30.06 7.42 6.22
N ASP A 115 30.33 8.73 6.16
CA ASP A 115 30.53 9.48 4.92
C ASP A 115 29.34 9.42 3.93
N ARG A 116 28.13 9.18 4.45
CA ARG A 116 26.88 9.23 3.70
C ARG A 116 25.93 10.24 4.31
N SER A 117 25.42 11.10 3.43
CA SER A 117 24.32 12.00 3.77
C SER A 117 23.02 11.20 3.78
N LEU A 118 22.38 11.15 4.95
CA LEU A 118 21.11 10.51 5.19
C LEU A 118 20.01 11.56 5.31
N ILE A 119 18.84 11.25 4.76
CA ILE A 119 17.70 12.17 4.69
C ILE A 119 16.41 11.40 4.99
N PRO A 120 15.39 12.03 5.61
CA PRO A 120 14.09 11.40 5.76
C PRO A 120 13.52 10.97 4.41
N VAL A 121 13.25 9.67 4.26
CA VAL A 121 12.71 9.08 3.03
C VAL A 121 11.38 9.73 2.62
N ARG A 122 10.51 10.00 3.61
CA ARG A 122 9.22 10.66 3.40
C ARG A 122 9.37 12.01 2.71
N PHE A 123 10.28 12.84 3.21
CA PHE A 123 10.54 14.15 2.63
C PHE A 123 10.94 14.04 1.15
N VAL A 124 11.88 13.15 0.82
CA VAL A 124 12.37 13.01 -0.57
C VAL A 124 11.26 12.54 -1.49
N SER A 125 10.56 11.49 -1.07
CA SER A 125 9.50 10.87 -1.84
C SER A 125 8.37 11.86 -2.11
N GLU A 126 7.85 12.54 -1.08
CA GLU A 126 6.76 13.51 -1.21
C GLU A 126 7.15 14.76 -2.00
N ALA A 127 8.40 15.22 -1.84
CA ALA A 127 8.92 16.33 -2.63
C ALA A 127 8.98 16.01 -4.15
N LEU A 128 9.14 14.73 -4.50
CA LEU A 128 9.09 14.22 -5.87
C LEU A 128 7.69 13.74 -6.30
N GLY A 129 6.66 13.94 -5.46
CA GLY A 129 5.27 13.58 -5.74
C GLY A 129 4.90 12.12 -5.47
N ALA A 130 5.78 11.34 -4.84
CA ALA A 130 5.47 9.99 -4.36
C ALA A 130 4.82 10.04 -2.97
N ARG A 131 4.16 8.94 -2.58
CA ARG A 131 3.56 8.75 -1.24
C ARG A 131 4.39 7.76 -0.45
N VAL A 132 4.35 7.85 0.88
CA VAL A 132 5.13 6.97 1.77
C VAL A 132 4.25 6.35 2.83
N TYR A 133 4.21 5.02 2.80
CA TYR A 133 3.52 4.18 3.76
C TYR A 133 4.55 3.48 4.65
N TRP A 134 4.15 3.17 5.88
CA TRP A 134 4.96 2.41 6.83
C TRP A 134 4.22 1.13 7.19
N HIS A 135 4.84 -0.01 6.93
CA HIS A 135 4.32 -1.32 7.28
C HIS A 135 5.08 -1.82 8.51
N GLU A 136 4.45 -1.71 9.68
CA GLU A 136 5.08 -2.02 10.97
C GLU A 136 5.48 -3.50 11.08
N ASP A 137 4.60 -4.41 10.62
CA ASP A 137 4.81 -5.86 10.69
C ASP A 137 6.06 -6.33 9.93
N THR A 138 6.40 -5.64 8.84
CA THR A 138 7.54 -5.98 7.99
C THR A 138 8.71 -5.01 8.14
N GLN A 139 8.55 -3.95 8.94
CA GLN A 139 9.50 -2.83 9.04
C GLN A 139 9.84 -2.23 7.67
N THR A 140 8.83 -2.10 6.80
CA THR A 140 9.01 -1.63 5.42
C THR A 140 8.53 -0.20 5.25
N VAL A 141 9.40 0.65 4.73
CA VAL A 141 9.03 1.92 4.10
C VAL A 141 8.61 1.61 2.68
N ASP A 142 7.36 1.87 2.34
CA ASP A 142 6.79 1.61 1.02
C ASP A 142 6.49 2.94 0.32
N VAL A 143 7.24 3.20 -0.76
CA VAL A 143 7.12 4.41 -1.56
C VAL A 143 6.32 4.11 -2.83
N ARG A 144 5.25 4.89 -3.06
CA ARG A 144 4.35 4.74 -4.21
C ARG A 144 4.37 5.95 -5.12
N THR A 145 4.70 5.72 -6.38
CA THR A 145 4.63 6.73 -7.44
C THR A 145 3.22 6.76 -8.04
N PRO A 146 2.51 7.91 -8.05
CA PRO A 146 1.22 8.02 -8.72
C PRO A 146 1.32 7.62 -10.21
N GLY A 147 0.37 6.81 -10.68
CA GLY A 147 0.35 6.32 -12.06
C GLY A 147 1.23 5.10 -12.33
N VAL A 148 1.93 4.58 -11.31
CA VAL A 148 2.72 3.34 -11.40
C VAL A 148 2.04 2.26 -10.56
N ALA A 149 1.80 1.10 -11.16
CA ALA A 149 1.24 -0.03 -10.44
C ALA A 149 2.35 -0.78 -9.68
N LYS A 150 2.14 -1.01 -8.38
CA LYS A 150 2.94 -1.99 -7.63
C LYS A 150 2.71 -3.37 -8.25
N HIS A 151 3.80 -4.10 -8.45
CA HIS A 151 3.75 -5.48 -8.94
C HIS A 151 3.91 -6.46 -7.79
N TYR A 152 3.15 -7.55 -7.84
CA TYR A 152 3.30 -8.72 -6.99
C TYR A 152 3.57 -9.95 -7.85
N ASP A 153 4.33 -10.88 -7.30
CA ASP A 153 4.76 -12.09 -8.03
C ASP A 153 3.62 -13.10 -8.22
N ALA A 154 2.63 -13.11 -7.33
CA ALA A 154 1.53 -14.08 -7.35
C ALA A 154 0.28 -13.54 -6.63
N PRO A 155 -0.90 -14.13 -6.89
CA PRO A 155 -2.09 -13.86 -6.10
C PRO A 155 -1.86 -14.13 -4.61
N PRO A 156 -2.48 -13.35 -3.69
CA PRO A 156 -2.29 -13.52 -2.27
C PRO A 156 -2.84 -14.86 -1.79
N ALA A 157 -2.12 -15.51 -0.87
CA ALA A 157 -2.63 -16.69 -0.18
C ALA A 157 -3.91 -16.34 0.60
N MET A 158 -4.82 -17.31 0.73
CA MET A 158 -6.05 -17.15 1.51
C MET A 158 -5.72 -16.90 2.98
N LYS A 159 -6.13 -15.73 3.50
CA LYS A 159 -5.91 -15.33 4.91
C LYS A 159 -7.18 -14.86 5.61
N LEU A 160 -8.29 -14.67 4.89
CA LEU A 160 -9.53 -14.22 5.49
C LEU A 160 -10.17 -15.33 6.32
N ASP A 161 -10.68 -14.93 7.48
CA ASP A 161 -11.56 -15.77 8.30
C ASP A 161 -12.93 -15.84 7.65
N THR A 162 -13.31 -17.01 7.14
CA THR A 162 -14.57 -17.24 6.43
C THR A 162 -15.80 -17.27 7.35
N SER A 163 -15.62 -17.13 8.66
CA SER A 163 -16.74 -16.99 9.62
C SER A 163 -17.15 -15.54 9.89
N LYS A 164 -16.41 -14.57 9.35
CA LYS A 164 -16.65 -13.13 9.54
C LYS A 164 -17.30 -12.48 8.33
N ASP A 165 -17.94 -11.34 8.58
CA ASP A 165 -18.41 -10.44 7.54
C ASP A 165 -17.37 -9.35 7.24
N TYR A 166 -17.21 -9.02 5.97
CA TYR A 166 -16.27 -7.99 5.52
C TYR A 166 -17.03 -6.91 4.76
N THR A 167 -16.73 -5.65 5.08
CA THR A 167 -17.27 -4.47 4.39
C THR A 167 -16.12 -3.59 3.94
N ALA A 168 -16.14 -3.16 2.68
CA ALA A 168 -15.21 -2.18 2.17
C ALA A 168 -15.84 -0.78 2.23
N VAL A 169 -15.25 0.12 2.99
CA VAL A 169 -15.60 1.55 3.02
C VAL A 169 -14.72 2.25 2.00
N VAL A 170 -15.33 2.69 0.90
CA VAL A 170 -14.64 3.32 -0.23
C VAL A 170 -14.81 4.83 -0.10
N ASP A 171 -13.73 5.52 0.25
CA ASP A 171 -13.70 6.98 0.26
C ASP A 171 -13.27 7.51 -1.10
N THR A 172 -14.02 8.46 -1.66
CA THR A 172 -13.72 9.08 -2.95
C THR A 172 -13.80 10.60 -2.86
N ASN A 173 -13.28 11.28 -3.88
CA ASN A 173 -13.48 12.74 -4.00
C ASN A 173 -14.93 13.16 -4.31
N LYS A 174 -15.86 12.21 -4.51
CA LYS A 174 -17.30 12.45 -4.69
C LYS A 174 -18.14 12.08 -3.46
N GLY A 175 -17.53 11.53 -2.41
CA GLY A 175 -18.19 11.03 -1.21
C GLY A 175 -17.75 9.62 -0.85
N THR A 176 -18.35 9.06 0.19
CA THR A 176 -18.03 7.72 0.70
C THR A 176 -19.19 6.76 0.47
N PHE A 177 -18.92 5.53 0.06
CA PHE A 177 -19.91 4.45 -0.05
C PHE A 177 -19.36 3.14 0.52
N LYS A 178 -20.23 2.15 0.75
CA LYS A 178 -19.85 0.86 1.33
C LYS A 178 -20.22 -0.30 0.43
N ILE A 179 -19.34 -1.30 0.37
CA ILE A 179 -19.55 -2.55 -0.34
C ILE A 179 -19.58 -3.69 0.68
N HIS A 180 -20.66 -4.48 0.70
CA HIS A 180 -20.67 -5.78 1.37
C HIS A 180 -19.93 -6.78 0.49
N LEU A 181 -18.99 -7.54 1.06
CA LEU A 181 -18.15 -8.49 0.31
C LEU A 181 -18.63 -9.93 0.48
N ASP A 182 -18.94 -10.59 -0.64
CA ASP A 182 -19.56 -11.92 -0.69
C ASP A 182 -18.53 -13.05 -0.52
N LEU A 183 -17.92 -13.14 0.67
CA LEU A 183 -16.81 -14.06 0.95
C LEU A 183 -17.16 -15.55 0.73
N GLN A 184 -18.43 -15.93 0.92
CA GLN A 184 -18.86 -17.32 0.72
C GLN A 184 -18.93 -17.71 -0.76
N ASP A 185 -19.36 -16.79 -1.60
CA ASP A 185 -19.59 -17.04 -3.02
C ASP A 185 -18.33 -16.83 -3.86
N ALA A 186 -17.46 -15.87 -3.46
CA ALA A 186 -16.24 -15.52 -4.18
C ALA A 186 -15.02 -15.36 -3.24
N PRO A 187 -14.62 -16.42 -2.51
CA PRO A 187 -13.59 -16.34 -1.47
C PRO A 187 -12.22 -15.87 -1.97
N LEU A 188 -11.77 -16.32 -3.15
CA LEU A 188 -10.48 -15.91 -3.70
C LEU A 188 -10.51 -14.44 -4.14
N THR A 189 -11.62 -14.02 -4.73
CA THR A 189 -11.82 -12.65 -5.21
C THR A 189 -11.90 -11.66 -4.05
N VAL A 190 -12.66 -11.99 -3.00
CA VAL A 190 -12.73 -11.15 -1.79
C VAL A 190 -11.37 -11.11 -1.09
N ASN A 191 -10.67 -12.24 -0.97
CA ASN A 191 -9.31 -12.26 -0.40
C ASN A 191 -8.33 -11.38 -1.19
N ASN A 192 -8.38 -11.44 -2.51
CA ASN A 192 -7.60 -10.59 -3.40
C ASN A 192 -7.91 -9.10 -3.18
N PHE A 193 -9.18 -8.73 -3.22
CA PHE A 193 -9.62 -7.35 -3.05
C PHE A 193 -9.23 -6.79 -1.67
N VAL A 194 -9.47 -7.54 -0.59
CA VAL A 194 -9.12 -7.14 0.78
C VAL A 194 -7.62 -7.00 0.95
N PHE A 195 -6.82 -7.92 0.39
CA PHE A 195 -5.36 -7.82 0.41
C PHE A 195 -4.87 -6.53 -0.26
N LEU A 196 -5.35 -6.25 -1.48
CA LEU A 196 -4.96 -5.05 -2.22
C LEU A 196 -5.42 -3.76 -1.53
N ALA A 197 -6.63 -3.73 -0.97
CA ALA A 197 -7.13 -2.59 -0.19
C ALA A 197 -6.25 -2.31 1.04
N ARG A 198 -5.90 -3.35 1.81
CA ARG A 198 -5.02 -3.22 2.99
C ARG A 198 -3.60 -2.78 2.65
N ASP A 199 -3.11 -3.13 1.47
CA ASP A 199 -1.81 -2.68 0.97
C ASP A 199 -1.87 -1.29 0.31
N HIS A 200 -2.98 -0.55 0.46
CA HIS A 200 -3.17 0.79 -0.14
C HIS A 200 -3.06 0.79 -1.67
N TYR A 201 -3.31 -0.36 -2.31
CA TYR A 201 -3.16 -0.51 -3.76
C TYR A 201 -4.18 0.33 -4.55
N TYR A 202 -5.34 0.56 -3.96
CA TYR A 202 -6.43 1.34 -4.55
C TYR A 202 -6.39 2.84 -4.19
N ASP A 203 -5.44 3.27 -3.36
CA ASP A 203 -5.32 4.67 -2.99
C ASP A 203 -4.99 5.54 -4.21
N HIS A 204 -5.81 6.57 -4.41
CA HIS A 204 -5.78 7.50 -5.55
C HIS A 204 -5.93 6.85 -6.92
N VAL A 205 -6.50 5.65 -6.97
CA VAL A 205 -6.87 5.01 -8.23
C VAL A 205 -8.12 5.67 -8.78
N LYS A 206 -8.06 6.04 -10.07
CA LYS A 206 -9.16 6.72 -10.74
C LYS A 206 -10.18 5.74 -11.31
N PHE A 207 -11.44 6.17 -11.33
CA PHE A 207 -12.45 5.58 -12.20
C PHE A 207 -12.10 5.98 -13.64
N HIS A 208 -11.50 5.06 -14.40
CA HIS A 208 -10.93 5.36 -15.71
C HIS A 208 -11.93 5.14 -16.85
N ARG A 209 -13.07 4.50 -16.58
CA ARG A 209 -14.13 4.23 -17.55
C ARG A 209 -15.49 4.30 -16.88
N ILE A 210 -16.36 5.19 -17.36
CA ILE A 210 -17.71 5.44 -16.84
C ILE A 210 -18.71 5.35 -17.99
N ILE A 211 -19.75 4.52 -17.82
CA ILE A 211 -20.89 4.46 -18.73
C ILE A 211 -22.12 4.48 -17.85
N GLN A 212 -22.74 5.66 -17.68
CA GLN A 212 -23.78 5.90 -16.68
C GLN A 212 -24.95 4.90 -16.73
N SER A 213 -25.35 4.46 -17.93
CA SER A 213 -26.45 3.50 -18.10
C SER A 213 -26.05 2.04 -17.81
N PHE A 214 -24.78 1.79 -17.52
CA PHE A 214 -24.21 0.45 -17.38
C PHE A 214 -23.39 0.32 -16.10
N MET A 215 -22.20 0.94 -16.01
CA MET A 215 -21.25 0.71 -14.92
C MET A 215 -20.21 1.82 -14.80
N ILE A 216 -19.54 1.84 -13.64
CA ILE A 216 -18.31 2.61 -13.38
C ILE A 216 -17.17 1.63 -13.08
N GLN A 217 -16.04 1.77 -13.77
CA GLN A 217 -14.90 0.84 -13.68
C GLN A 217 -13.64 1.55 -13.14
N THR A 218 -12.95 0.85 -12.23
CA THR A 218 -11.79 1.34 -11.49
C THR A 218 -10.81 0.20 -11.18
N GLY A 219 -9.82 0.44 -10.32
CA GLY A 219 -8.89 -0.57 -9.82
C GLY A 219 -7.61 -0.75 -10.65
N ASP A 220 -7.32 0.16 -11.58
CA ASP A 220 -6.04 0.22 -12.32
C ASP A 220 -5.19 1.41 -11.84
N PRO A 221 -4.09 1.20 -11.10
CA PRO A 221 -3.23 2.29 -10.63
C PRO A 221 -2.54 3.11 -11.72
N THR A 222 -2.40 2.54 -12.92
CA THR A 222 -1.89 3.29 -14.08
C THR A 222 -2.98 4.18 -14.70
N GLY A 223 -4.25 3.84 -14.45
CA GLY A 223 -5.40 4.54 -15.00
C GLY A 223 -5.53 4.42 -16.52
N THR A 224 -4.91 3.40 -17.13
CA THR A 224 -4.93 3.16 -18.58
C THR A 224 -6.05 2.21 -19.01
N GLY A 225 -6.65 1.50 -18.06
CA GLY A 225 -7.58 0.39 -18.27
C GLY A 225 -6.89 -0.94 -18.57
N SER A 226 -5.56 -0.97 -18.64
CA SER A 226 -4.77 -2.17 -18.96
C SER A 226 -3.80 -2.59 -17.85
N GLY A 227 -3.66 -1.80 -16.78
CA GLY A 227 -2.81 -2.15 -15.65
C GLY A 227 -3.46 -3.17 -14.70
N GLY A 228 -2.67 -3.63 -13.74
CA GLY A 228 -3.09 -4.60 -12.74
C GLY A 228 -1.97 -4.94 -11.76
N PRO A 229 -2.19 -5.90 -10.85
CA PRO A 229 -1.28 -6.17 -9.72
C PRO A 229 -0.07 -7.03 -10.13
N GLY A 230 0.13 -7.31 -11.42
CA GLY A 230 1.22 -8.16 -11.90
C GLY A 230 0.91 -9.65 -12.00
N TYR A 231 -0.26 -10.08 -11.54
CA TYR A 231 -0.75 -11.45 -11.68
C TYR A 231 -2.17 -11.50 -12.20
N ARG A 232 -2.63 -12.73 -12.50
CA ARG A 232 -4.02 -13.07 -12.81
C ARG A 232 -4.48 -14.25 -11.96
N PHE A 233 -5.77 -14.34 -11.70
CA PHE A 233 -6.38 -15.48 -11.01
C PHE A 233 -7.73 -15.89 -11.62
N GLN A 234 -8.19 -17.08 -11.21
CA GLN A 234 -9.36 -17.76 -11.76
C GLN A 234 -10.69 -17.04 -11.48
N ASP A 235 -11.71 -17.34 -12.29
CA ASP A 235 -13.08 -16.86 -12.04
C ASP A 235 -13.77 -17.69 -10.96
N GLU A 236 -14.73 -17.08 -10.25
CA GLU A 236 -15.60 -17.75 -9.27
C GLU A 236 -17.06 -17.58 -9.70
N LEU A 237 -17.39 -18.10 -10.89
CA LEU A 237 -18.69 -17.90 -11.53
C LEU A 237 -19.77 -18.80 -10.90
N ARG A 238 -20.95 -18.22 -10.65
CA ARG A 238 -22.13 -18.98 -10.21
C ARG A 238 -22.96 -19.44 -11.42
N PRO A 239 -23.61 -20.63 -11.35
CA PRO A 239 -24.44 -21.15 -12.45
C PRO A 239 -25.55 -20.20 -12.90
N LYS A 240 -26.06 -19.38 -11.97
CA LYS A 240 -26.96 -18.26 -12.26
C LYS A 240 -26.44 -17.05 -11.51
N THR A 241 -25.94 -16.07 -12.26
CA THR A 241 -25.52 -14.77 -11.73
C THR A 241 -26.47 -13.73 -12.28
N HIS A 242 -27.01 -12.90 -11.40
CA HIS A 242 -27.81 -11.74 -11.78
C HIS A 242 -26.98 -10.49 -11.52
N TYR A 243 -26.90 -9.62 -12.51
CA TYR A 243 -26.26 -8.32 -12.41
C TYR A 243 -27.35 -7.25 -12.34
N ALA A 244 -27.35 -6.47 -11.28
CA ALA A 244 -28.26 -5.35 -11.06
C ALA A 244 -27.48 -4.10 -10.64
N PRO A 245 -28.07 -2.89 -10.71
CA PRO A 245 -27.46 -1.70 -10.12
C PRO A 245 -27.01 -1.95 -8.67
N GLY A 246 -25.80 -1.52 -8.33
CA GLY A 246 -25.16 -1.79 -7.05
C GLY A 246 -24.26 -3.02 -7.01
N VAL A 247 -24.36 -3.95 -7.98
CA VAL A 247 -23.47 -5.13 -8.02
C VAL A 247 -22.01 -4.73 -8.19
N VAL A 248 -21.10 -5.41 -7.50
CA VAL A 248 -19.65 -5.25 -7.63
C VAL A 248 -19.04 -6.52 -8.22
N ALA A 249 -18.36 -6.38 -9.35
CA ALA A 249 -17.80 -7.51 -10.07
C ALA A 249 -16.40 -7.22 -10.65
N MET A 250 -15.61 -8.27 -10.80
CA MET A 250 -14.26 -8.16 -11.39
C MET A 250 -14.34 -7.82 -12.87
N ALA A 251 -13.53 -6.87 -13.32
CA ALA A 251 -13.24 -6.70 -14.74
C ALA A 251 -12.17 -7.72 -15.15
N ASN A 252 -12.26 -8.23 -16.38
CA ASN A 252 -11.31 -9.21 -16.91
C ASN A 252 -11.09 -9.03 -18.42
N ALA A 253 -10.08 -9.71 -18.94
CA ALA A 253 -9.72 -9.78 -20.36
C ALA A 253 -9.98 -11.18 -20.94
N GLY A 254 -11.05 -11.84 -20.47
CA GLY A 254 -11.41 -13.23 -20.79
C GLY A 254 -11.34 -14.16 -19.57
N PRO A 255 -11.68 -15.46 -19.74
CA PRO A 255 -11.79 -16.40 -18.63
C PRO A 255 -10.50 -16.51 -17.81
N ASN A 256 -10.64 -16.51 -16.49
CA ASN A 256 -9.56 -16.66 -15.51
C ASN A 256 -8.47 -15.59 -15.63
N THR A 257 -8.88 -14.35 -15.87
CA THR A 257 -7.96 -13.20 -15.98
C THR A 257 -8.25 -12.08 -15.00
N ASN A 258 -8.86 -12.41 -13.86
CA ASN A 258 -9.11 -11.45 -12.79
C ASN A 258 -7.79 -10.92 -12.24
N GLY A 259 -7.75 -9.63 -11.91
CA GLY A 259 -6.58 -8.94 -11.37
C GLY A 259 -6.99 -7.98 -10.26
N SER A 260 -6.84 -6.68 -10.47
CA SER A 260 -7.24 -5.65 -9.49
C SER A 260 -8.44 -4.82 -9.93
N GLN A 261 -8.74 -4.80 -11.22
CA GLN A 261 -9.81 -3.97 -11.77
C GLN A 261 -11.19 -4.56 -11.46
N PHE A 262 -12.12 -3.69 -11.09
CA PHE A 262 -13.50 -4.05 -10.81
C PHE A 262 -14.42 -2.94 -11.31
N PHE A 263 -15.71 -3.28 -11.44
CA PHE A 263 -16.75 -2.32 -11.78
C PHE A 263 -17.92 -2.42 -10.82
N ILE A 264 -18.67 -1.32 -10.73
CA ILE A 264 -19.93 -1.22 -10.00
C ILE A 264 -21.03 -0.99 -11.03
N GLY A 265 -22.08 -1.80 -11.00
CA GLY A 265 -23.27 -1.62 -11.85
C GLY A 265 -24.03 -0.35 -11.46
N THR A 266 -24.37 0.49 -12.44
CA THR A 266 -25.02 1.81 -12.18
C THR A 266 -26.30 2.05 -12.97
N GLY A 267 -26.58 1.25 -13.99
CA GLY A 267 -27.84 1.34 -14.73
C GLY A 267 -28.31 0.00 -15.29
N ASP A 268 -29.54 -0.02 -15.79
CA ASP A 268 -30.26 -1.22 -16.22
C ASP A 268 -29.52 -2.02 -17.31
N ALA A 269 -28.63 -1.39 -18.08
CA ALA A 269 -27.86 -2.11 -19.09
C ALA A 269 -26.92 -3.16 -18.47
N VAL A 270 -26.67 -3.11 -17.17
CA VAL A 270 -25.89 -4.12 -16.45
C VAL A 270 -26.56 -5.49 -16.48
N GLU A 271 -27.89 -5.56 -16.52
CA GLU A 271 -28.65 -6.81 -16.60
C GLU A 271 -28.37 -7.58 -17.91
N ASN A 272 -27.86 -6.92 -18.94
CA ASN A 272 -27.45 -7.61 -20.18
C ASN A 272 -26.32 -8.62 -19.95
N LEU A 273 -25.56 -8.47 -18.86
CA LEU A 273 -24.51 -9.43 -18.48
C LEU A 273 -25.08 -10.79 -18.04
N ASP A 274 -26.37 -10.87 -17.66
CA ASP A 274 -27.04 -12.14 -17.31
C ASP A 274 -27.06 -13.12 -18.49
N GLN A 275 -27.03 -12.63 -19.73
CA GLN A 275 -27.02 -13.46 -20.94
C GLN A 275 -25.72 -14.25 -21.08
N ALA A 276 -24.63 -13.74 -20.51
CA ALA A 276 -23.30 -14.30 -20.62
C ALA A 276 -22.48 -13.92 -19.36
N PRO A 277 -22.74 -14.57 -18.21
CA PRO A 277 -22.21 -14.15 -16.91
C PRO A 277 -20.74 -14.53 -16.74
N TYR A 278 -19.85 -13.75 -17.36
CA TYR A 278 -18.39 -13.99 -17.39
C TYR A 278 -17.60 -13.20 -16.35
N TYR A 279 -18.25 -12.50 -15.42
CA TYR A 279 -17.60 -11.66 -14.42
C TYR A 279 -17.90 -12.17 -13.02
N THR A 280 -16.86 -12.38 -12.22
CA THR A 280 -17.05 -12.78 -10.82
C THR A 280 -17.69 -11.64 -10.04
N VAL A 281 -18.93 -11.83 -9.60
CA VAL A 281 -19.58 -10.97 -8.61
C VAL A 281 -19.01 -11.33 -7.24
N PHE A 282 -18.52 -10.32 -6.50
CA PHE A 282 -17.89 -10.53 -5.20
C PHE A 282 -18.40 -9.57 -4.13
N GLY A 283 -19.45 -8.82 -4.43
CA GLY A 283 -20.09 -7.95 -3.46
C GLY A 283 -21.18 -7.08 -4.07
N GLU A 284 -21.75 -6.22 -3.22
CA GLU A 284 -22.81 -5.29 -3.57
C GLU A 284 -22.67 -4.01 -2.74
N VAL A 285 -23.01 -2.86 -3.34
CA VAL A 285 -23.11 -1.58 -2.64
C VAL A 285 -24.20 -1.70 -1.58
N SER A 286 -23.81 -1.59 -0.30
CA SER A 286 -24.70 -1.73 0.86
C SER A 286 -25.13 -0.38 1.45
N ASP A 287 -24.38 0.69 1.17
CA ASP A 287 -24.66 2.06 1.60
C ASP A 287 -23.98 3.06 0.64
N GLY A 288 -24.58 4.25 0.45
CA GLY A 288 -24.02 5.30 -0.41
C GLY A 288 -24.21 5.10 -1.91
N MET A 289 -25.32 4.49 -2.35
CA MET A 289 -25.61 4.35 -3.79
C MET A 289 -25.77 5.70 -4.51
N ASP A 290 -26.22 6.74 -3.80
CA ASP A 290 -26.26 8.12 -4.31
C ASP A 290 -24.88 8.66 -4.67
N VAL A 291 -23.84 8.29 -3.92
CA VAL A 291 -22.44 8.62 -4.26
C VAL A 291 -22.00 7.88 -5.52
N VAL A 292 -22.36 6.59 -5.65
CA VAL A 292 -22.06 5.79 -6.85
C VAL A 292 -22.74 6.39 -8.09
N GLU A 293 -23.99 6.82 -7.97
CA GLU A 293 -24.73 7.52 -9.03
C GLU A 293 -24.10 8.88 -9.36
N ALA A 294 -23.64 9.63 -8.36
CA ALA A 294 -22.94 10.90 -8.56
C ALA A 294 -21.60 10.72 -9.30
N ILE A 295 -20.89 9.60 -9.05
CA ILE A 295 -19.72 9.21 -9.84
C ILE A 295 -20.15 8.89 -11.28
N ALA A 296 -21.19 8.07 -11.46
CA ALA A 296 -21.68 7.67 -12.78
C ALA A 296 -22.17 8.84 -13.65
N ALA A 297 -22.67 9.91 -13.03
CA ALA A 297 -23.11 11.14 -13.69
C ALA A 297 -21.96 12.08 -14.12
N THR A 298 -20.71 11.71 -13.87
CA THR A 298 -19.54 12.49 -14.30
C THR A 298 -19.51 12.62 -15.82
N PRO A 299 -19.37 13.84 -16.40
CA PRO A 299 -19.35 14.00 -17.84
C PRO A 299 -18.19 13.23 -18.47
N VAL A 300 -18.45 12.55 -19.58
CA VAL A 300 -17.47 11.72 -20.30
C VAL A 300 -17.17 12.26 -21.70
N ALA A 301 -15.96 11.99 -22.17
CA ALA A 301 -15.50 12.20 -23.52
C ALA A 301 -15.21 10.85 -24.21
N GLU A 302 -14.92 10.92 -25.50
CA GLU A 302 -14.51 9.77 -26.30
C GLU A 302 -13.18 9.20 -25.80
N SER A 303 -13.16 7.91 -25.50
CA SER A 303 -11.95 7.17 -25.13
C SER A 303 -11.04 6.99 -26.36
N PRO A 304 -9.77 6.58 -26.18
CA PRO A 304 -8.88 6.26 -27.29
C PRO A 304 -9.43 5.19 -28.26
N TYR A 305 -10.47 4.46 -27.87
CA TYR A 305 -11.12 3.40 -28.64
C TYR A 305 -12.48 3.82 -29.24
N GLY A 306 -12.87 5.08 -29.11
CA GLY A 306 -14.11 5.60 -29.70
C GLY A 306 -15.37 5.50 -28.83
N GLU A 307 -15.25 4.98 -27.60
CA GLU A 307 -16.37 4.85 -26.67
C GLU A 307 -16.52 6.13 -25.82
N LEU A 308 -17.73 6.69 -25.71
CA LEU A 308 -18.02 7.80 -24.78
C LEU A 308 -18.00 7.31 -23.34
N SER A 309 -16.80 7.17 -22.78
CA SER A 309 -16.62 6.58 -21.46
C SER A 309 -15.45 7.12 -20.64
N SER A 310 -14.64 8.02 -21.20
CA SER A 310 -13.49 8.59 -20.48
C SER A 310 -13.94 9.80 -19.66
N PRO A 311 -13.85 9.79 -18.31
CA PRO A 311 -14.28 10.93 -17.50
C PRO A 311 -13.51 12.21 -17.84
N THR A 312 -14.22 13.33 -17.93
CA THR A 312 -13.64 14.65 -18.24
C THR A 312 -13.01 15.35 -17.04
N GLU A 313 -13.22 14.80 -15.85
CA GLU A 313 -12.63 15.23 -14.59
C GLU A 313 -12.18 14.00 -13.80
N ASP A 314 -11.16 14.18 -12.96
CA ASP A 314 -10.63 13.10 -12.14
C ASP A 314 -11.65 12.71 -11.06
N VAL A 315 -12.10 11.46 -11.11
CA VAL A 315 -12.84 10.82 -10.03
C VAL A 315 -11.96 9.72 -9.45
N VAL A 316 -11.62 9.84 -8.17
CA VAL A 316 -10.57 9.02 -7.54
C VAL A 316 -11.06 8.42 -6.24
N ILE A 317 -10.65 7.19 -6.00
CA ILE A 317 -10.67 6.56 -4.68
C ILE A 317 -9.58 7.24 -3.87
N ASN A 318 -9.88 7.88 -2.74
CA ASN A 318 -8.86 8.37 -1.83
C ASN A 318 -8.22 7.18 -1.09
N THR A 319 -9.06 6.32 -0.52
CA THR A 319 -8.64 5.08 0.14
C THR A 319 -9.79 4.08 0.26
N ILE A 320 -9.45 2.82 0.53
CA ILE A 320 -10.42 1.76 0.88
C ILE A 320 -10.05 1.20 2.25
N THR A 321 -10.97 1.33 3.21
CA THR A 321 -10.82 0.71 4.53
C THR A 321 -11.66 -0.57 4.61
N ILE A 322 -11.09 -1.65 5.16
CA ILE A 322 -11.81 -2.91 5.34
C ILE A 322 -12.26 -3.04 6.80
N GLU A 323 -13.57 -3.06 7.01
CA GLU A 323 -14.20 -3.39 8.29
C GLU A 323 -14.44 -4.91 8.38
N GLU A 324 -14.07 -5.53 9.50
CA GLU A 324 -14.38 -6.94 9.82
C GLU A 324 -15.35 -7.01 11.00
N LYS A 325 -16.37 -7.87 10.94
CA LYS A 325 -17.33 -8.10 12.04
C LYS A 325 -17.50 -9.57 12.37
#